data_AF-A0AAV2SHU3-F1
#
_entry.id   AF-A0AAV2SHU3-F1
#
_cell.length_a   1.000
_cell.length_b   1.000
_cell.length_c   1.000
_cell.angle_alpha   90.00
_cell.angle_beta   90.00
_cell.angle_gamma   90.00
#
_symmetry.space_group_name_H-M   'P 1'
#
loop_
_entity.id
_entity.type
_entity.pdbx_description
1 polymer ?
#
loop_
_entity_poly.entity_id
_entity_poly.type
_entity_poly.pdbx_seq_one_letter_code
_entity_poly.pdbx_strand_id
1 'polypeptide(L)'
;DPNKVEVGETCENKDLASFLIARACNNPTLANFLYWYLWVECEDQEPGLKPDTKVREMYLWVLRRFKLALQQGNSDARASYVTLTRQGHFMENLVALVKSVAKENINRVKKNEKLRSLLEDTETFNTNFACFEPLPLPLDPD
;
A
#
# COMPACT_ATOMS: atom_id res chain seq x y z
N ASP A 1 24.93 -25.37 -35.60
CA ASP A 1 24.39 -24.05 -35.91
C ASP A 1 25.00 -23.03 -34.96
N PRO A 2 25.97 -22.20 -35.40
CA PRO A 2 26.87 -21.51 -34.48
C PRO A 2 26.43 -20.07 -34.17
N ASN A 3 25.13 -19.80 -33.98
CA ASN A 3 24.66 -18.47 -33.59
C ASN A 3 23.43 -18.55 -32.66
N LYS A 4 23.60 -19.20 -31.51
CA LYS A 4 22.71 -18.98 -30.36
C LYS A 4 23.38 -17.94 -29.46
N VAL A 5 23.20 -16.67 -29.80
CA VAL A 5 23.49 -15.58 -28.85
C VAL A 5 22.40 -15.64 -27.80
N GLU A 6 22.71 -16.26 -26.67
CA GLU A 6 21.97 -16.03 -25.43
C GLU A 6 22.19 -14.56 -25.04
N VAL A 7 21.24 -13.72 -25.44
CA VAL A 7 21.14 -12.37 -24.91
C VAL A 7 20.66 -12.51 -23.48
N GLY A 8 21.60 -12.65 -22.55
CA GLY A 8 21.35 -12.34 -21.15
C GLY A 8 20.80 -10.92 -21.08
N GLU A 9 19.60 -10.75 -20.53
CA GLU A 9 19.00 -9.43 -20.29
C GLU A 9 20.00 -8.55 -19.54
N THR A 10 20.53 -7.54 -20.23
CA THR A 10 21.49 -6.60 -19.67
C THR A 10 20.82 -5.79 -18.55
N CYS A 11 21.25 -6.05 -17.32
CA CYS A 11 20.83 -5.31 -16.12
C CYS A 11 21.47 -3.90 -16.03
N GLU A 12 22.31 -3.50 -16.99
CA GLU A 12 23.26 -2.40 -16.80
C GLU A 12 22.73 -0.98 -17.12
N ASN A 13 21.46 -0.78 -17.43
CA ASN A 13 20.90 0.58 -17.66
C ASN A 13 19.45 0.75 -17.15
N LYS A 14 19.13 0.18 -15.98
CA LYS A 14 17.82 0.39 -15.36
C LYS A 14 17.87 1.61 -14.43
N ASP A 15 16.94 2.55 -14.60
CA ASP A 15 16.78 3.67 -13.68
C ASP A 15 16.48 3.18 -12.24
N LEU A 16 16.67 4.06 -11.25
CA LEU A 16 16.51 3.69 -9.84
C LEU A 16 15.12 3.09 -9.54
N ALA A 17 14.07 3.66 -10.12
CA ALA A 17 12.70 3.17 -9.92
C ALA A 17 12.54 1.73 -10.45
N SER A 18 13.09 1.45 -11.63
CA SER A 18 13.08 0.13 -12.26
C SER A 18 13.86 -0.88 -11.43
N PHE A 19 15.00 -0.48 -10.87
CA PHE A 19 15.78 -1.32 -9.96
C PHE A 19 15.00 -1.68 -8.69
N LEU A 20 14.40 -0.69 -8.02
CA LEU A 20 13.62 -0.90 -6.79
C LEU A 20 12.39 -1.79 -7.04
N ILE A 21 11.64 -1.50 -8.12
CA ILE A 21 10.47 -2.29 -8.52
C ILE A 21 10.86 -3.75 -8.81
N ALA A 22 11.94 -3.97 -9.59
CA ALA A 22 12.38 -5.32 -9.92
C ALA A 22 12.78 -6.12 -8.67
N ARG A 23 13.43 -5.49 -7.69
CA ARG A 23 13.77 -6.13 -6.41
C ARG A 23 12.52 -6.42 -5.59
N ALA A 24 11.58 -5.48 -5.54
CA ALA A 24 10.33 -5.63 -4.78
C ALA A 24 9.45 -6.77 -5.32
N CYS A 25 9.34 -6.92 -6.64
CA CYS A 25 8.56 -8.01 -7.23
C CYS A 25 9.08 -9.42 -6.89
N ASN A 26 10.30 -9.55 -6.37
CA ASN A 26 10.89 -10.83 -5.98
C ASN A 26 11.05 -10.98 -4.46
N ASN A 27 10.51 -10.05 -3.66
CA ASN A 27 10.60 -10.09 -2.20
C ASN A 27 9.35 -9.43 -1.58
N PRO A 28 8.42 -10.22 -1.00
CA PRO A 28 7.18 -9.70 -0.41
C PRO A 28 7.39 -8.65 0.68
N THR A 29 8.37 -8.85 1.57
CA THR A 29 8.73 -7.91 2.64
C THR A 29 9.18 -6.56 2.04
N LEU A 30 10.01 -6.58 0.99
CA LEU A 30 10.43 -5.36 0.28
C LEU A 30 9.25 -4.71 -0.46
N ALA A 31 8.39 -5.51 -1.09
CA ALA A 31 7.18 -5.01 -1.74
C ALA A 31 6.25 -4.29 -0.75
N ASN A 32 6.10 -4.82 0.46
CA ASN A 32 5.35 -4.20 1.54
C ASN A 32 5.91 -2.80 1.87
N PHE A 33 7.19 -2.71 2.22
CA PHE A 33 7.78 -1.40 2.58
C PHE A 33 7.78 -0.41 1.44
N LEU A 34 8.12 -0.85 0.21
CA LEU A 34 8.11 0.03 -0.96
C LEU A 34 6.69 0.57 -1.22
N TYR A 35 5.66 -0.26 -1.10
CA TYR A 35 4.27 0.17 -1.24
C TYR A 35 3.92 1.29 -0.26
N TRP A 36 4.19 1.07 1.03
CA TRP A 36 3.81 2.01 2.09
C TRP A 36 4.61 3.31 2.04
N TYR A 37 5.90 3.26 1.70
CA TYR A 37 6.69 4.47 1.51
C TYR A 37 6.19 5.29 0.32
N LEU A 38 5.93 4.65 -0.82
CA LEU A 38 5.36 5.33 -1.99
C LEU A 38 3.96 5.90 -1.68
N TRP A 39 3.15 5.20 -0.89
CA TRP A 39 1.83 5.67 -0.49
C TRP A 39 1.92 6.98 0.30
N VAL A 40 2.78 7.04 1.33
CA VAL A 40 2.96 8.26 2.13
C VAL A 40 3.45 9.44 1.29
N GLU A 41 4.40 9.22 0.38
CA GLU A 41 4.90 10.27 -0.53
C GLU A 41 3.83 10.75 -1.55
N CYS A 42 2.77 9.97 -1.76
CA CYS A 42 1.66 10.35 -2.63
C CYS A 42 0.53 11.12 -1.90
N GLU A 43 0.44 11.01 -0.57
CA GLU A 43 -0.56 11.70 0.24
C GLU A 43 -0.35 13.21 0.23
N ASP A 44 -1.44 13.97 0.34
CA ASP A 44 -1.36 15.43 0.43
C ASP A 44 -0.68 15.83 1.75
N GLN A 45 0.34 16.68 1.66
CA GLN A 45 0.98 17.26 2.84
C GLN A 45 0.07 18.26 3.55
N GLU A 46 0.44 18.62 4.79
CA GLU A 46 -0.36 19.47 5.67
C GLU A 46 -0.94 20.72 5.00
N PRO A 47 -2.15 21.15 5.40
CA PRO A 47 -2.75 22.39 4.93
C PRO A 47 -1.82 23.59 5.18
N GLY A 48 -1.19 24.10 4.11
CA GLY A 48 -0.32 25.27 4.19
C GLY A 48 1.06 25.10 3.55
N LEU A 49 1.53 23.86 3.36
CA LEU A 49 2.65 23.59 2.47
C LEU A 49 2.12 23.37 1.06
N LYS A 50 2.73 24.03 0.06
CA LYS A 50 2.56 23.62 -1.35
C LYS A 50 3.59 22.53 -1.61
N PRO A 51 3.22 21.24 -1.58
CA PRO A 51 4.14 20.19 -2.03
C PRO A 51 4.55 20.50 -3.47
N ASP A 52 5.78 20.13 -3.84
CA ASP A 52 6.19 20.18 -5.24
C ASP A 52 5.34 19.18 -6.03
N THR A 53 4.34 19.71 -6.75
CA THR A 53 3.38 18.92 -7.53
C THR A 53 4.08 17.96 -8.48
N LYS A 54 5.26 18.33 -9.02
CA LYS A 54 6.01 17.47 -9.94
C LYS A 54 6.63 16.27 -9.24
N VAL A 55 7.12 16.46 -8.00
CA VAL A 55 7.68 15.37 -7.19
C VAL A 55 6.60 14.38 -6.81
N ARG A 56 5.42 14.88 -6.40
CA ARG A 56 4.27 14.01 -6.11
C ARG A 56 3.81 13.24 -7.35
N GLU A 57 3.70 13.89 -8.50
CA GLU A 57 3.35 13.24 -9.76
C GLU A 57 4.34 12.13 -10.13
N MET A 58 5.64 12.36 -9.89
CA MET A 58 6.68 11.35 -10.07
C MET A 58 6.43 10.14 -9.16
N TYR A 59 6.19 10.32 -7.86
CA TYR A 59 5.90 9.22 -6.94
C TYR A 59 4.62 8.46 -7.30
N LEU A 60 3.55 9.18 -7.69
CA LEU A 60 2.32 8.56 -8.20
C LEU A 60 2.60 7.69 -9.42
N TRP A 61 3.47 8.13 -10.32
CA TRP A 61 3.87 7.36 -11.49
C TRP A 61 4.67 6.12 -11.12
N VAL A 62 5.61 6.22 -10.17
CA VAL A 62 6.36 5.07 -9.64
C VAL A 62 5.43 4.07 -8.96
N LEU A 63 4.48 4.51 -8.14
CA LEU A 63 3.48 3.65 -7.51
C LEU A 63 2.62 2.91 -8.53
N ARG A 64 2.18 3.59 -9.60
CA ARG A 64 1.44 2.96 -10.70
C ARG A 64 2.28 1.89 -11.42
N ARG A 65 3.54 2.20 -11.73
CA ARG A 65 4.47 1.24 -12.34
C ARG A 65 4.69 0.02 -11.44
N PHE A 66 4.87 0.25 -10.15
CA PHE A 66 5.09 -0.80 -9.18
C PHE A 66 3.87 -1.74 -9.07
N LYS A 67 2.67 -1.18 -8.92
CA LYS A 67 1.41 -1.95 -8.91
C LYS A 67 1.26 -2.79 -10.18
N LEU A 68 1.50 -2.19 -11.34
CA LEU A 68 1.41 -2.90 -12.62
C LEU A 68 2.42 -4.05 -12.73
N ALA A 69 3.67 -3.82 -12.30
CA ALA A 69 4.72 -4.83 -12.31
C ALA A 69 4.39 -6.02 -11.38
N LEU A 70 3.76 -5.78 -10.23
CA LEU A 70 3.30 -6.86 -9.36
C LEU A 70 2.14 -7.66 -10.00
N GLN A 71 1.18 -6.98 -10.63
CA GLN A 71 0.04 -7.64 -11.31
C GLN A 71 0.48 -8.52 -12.48
N GLN A 72 1.50 -8.08 -13.22
CA GLN A 72 2.02 -8.78 -14.40
C GLN A 72 3.18 -9.74 -14.07
N GLY A 73 3.60 -9.79 -12.81
CA GLY A 73 4.72 -10.60 -12.34
C GLY A 73 4.38 -12.09 -12.16
N ASN A 74 5.30 -12.80 -11.49
CA ASN A 74 5.14 -14.21 -11.12
C ASN A 74 4.02 -14.42 -10.08
N SER A 75 3.84 -15.66 -9.62
CA SER A 75 2.83 -15.99 -8.57
C SER A 75 2.99 -15.13 -7.32
N ASP A 76 4.22 -14.94 -6.87
CA ASP A 76 4.53 -14.33 -5.58
C ASP A 76 4.33 -12.81 -5.65
N ALA A 77 4.70 -12.20 -6.77
CA ALA A 77 4.42 -10.81 -7.09
C ALA A 77 2.91 -10.52 -7.13
N ARG A 78 2.13 -11.42 -7.75
CA ARG A 78 0.66 -11.31 -7.79
C ARG A 78 0.02 -11.52 -6.42
N ALA A 79 0.53 -12.44 -5.61
CA ALA A 79 0.10 -12.60 -4.22
C ALA A 79 0.40 -11.36 -3.38
N SER A 80 1.57 -10.75 -3.59
CA SER A 80 1.95 -9.48 -2.96
C SER A 80 1.01 -8.35 -3.39
N TYR A 81 0.66 -8.25 -4.68
CA TYR A 81 -0.33 -7.29 -5.16
C TYR A 81 -1.69 -7.41 -4.46
N VAL A 82 -2.22 -8.63 -4.36
CA VAL A 82 -3.50 -8.90 -3.69
C VAL A 82 -3.42 -8.49 -2.22
N THR A 83 -2.34 -8.87 -1.54
CA THR A 83 -2.09 -8.52 -0.14
C THR A 83 -2.05 -7.02 0.08
N LEU A 84 -1.25 -6.29 -0.69
CA LEU A 84 -1.11 -4.83 -0.62
C LEU A 84 -2.43 -4.10 -0.88
N THR A 85 -3.21 -4.59 -1.85
CA THR A 85 -4.54 -4.04 -2.15
C THR A 85 -5.49 -4.22 -0.97
N ARG A 86 -5.50 -5.41 -0.35
CA ARG A 86 -6.30 -5.70 0.84
C ARG A 86 -5.87 -4.86 2.03
N GLN A 87 -4.56 -4.68 2.26
CA GLN A 87 -4.05 -3.80 3.31
C GLN A 87 -4.45 -2.34 3.08
N GLY A 88 -4.34 -1.83 1.84
CA GLY A 88 -4.77 -0.49 1.49
C GLY A 88 -6.24 -0.25 1.82
N HIS A 89 -7.12 -1.16 1.39
CA HIS A 89 -8.55 -1.06 1.68
C HIS A 89 -8.86 -1.12 3.19
N PHE A 90 -8.19 -2.01 3.92
CA PHE A 90 -8.33 -2.12 5.37
C PHE A 90 -7.94 -0.80 6.06
N MET A 91 -6.81 -0.21 5.68
CA MET A 91 -6.31 1.04 6.25
C MET A 91 -7.21 2.23 5.92
N GLU A 92 -7.72 2.34 4.69
CA GLU A 92 -8.67 3.38 4.30
C GLU A 92 -9.94 3.34 5.17
N ASN A 93 -10.50 2.15 5.38
CA ASN A 93 -11.69 1.97 6.22
C ASN A 93 -11.39 2.25 7.70
N LEU A 94 -10.23 1.83 8.21
CA LEU A 94 -9.81 2.12 9.58
C LEU A 94 -9.63 3.63 9.81
N VAL A 95 -9.03 4.33 8.86
CA VAL A 95 -8.87 5.80 8.90
C VAL A 95 -10.25 6.49 8.87
N ALA A 96 -11.17 6.02 8.03
CA ALA A 96 -12.54 6.55 7.98
C ALA A 96 -13.28 6.35 9.31
N LEU A 97 -13.13 5.19 9.94
CA LEU A 97 -13.68 4.87 11.25
C LEU A 97 -13.10 5.80 12.33
N VAL A 98 -11.78 5.93 12.42
CA VAL A 98 -11.15 6.80 13.41
C VAL A 98 -11.54 8.26 13.21
N LYS A 99 -11.62 8.73 11.96
CA LYS A 99 -12.07 10.10 11.64
C LYS A 99 -13.53 10.34 12.06
N SER A 100 -14.42 9.36 11.91
CA SER A 100 -15.82 9.51 12.33
C SER A 100 -15.94 9.69 13.84
N VAL A 101 -15.22 8.88 14.62
CA VAL A 101 -15.16 8.98 16.10
C VAL A 101 -14.47 10.28 16.54
N ALA A 102 -13.41 10.69 15.84
CA ALA A 102 -12.67 11.91 16.17
C ALA A 102 -13.52 13.17 16.01
N LYS A 103 -14.36 13.21 14.96
CA LYS A 103 -15.25 14.33 14.63
C LYS A 103 -16.35 14.57 15.66
N GLU A 104 -16.74 13.54 16.42
CA GLU A 104 -17.74 13.69 17.47
C GLU A 104 -17.18 14.46 18.68
N ASN A 105 -17.90 15.50 19.12
CA ASN A 105 -17.56 16.27 20.31
C ASN A 105 -18.17 15.64 21.57
N ILE A 106 -17.68 14.46 21.93
CA ILE A 106 -18.11 13.69 23.10
C ILE A 106 -16.92 13.35 24.00
N ASN A 107 -17.20 13.00 25.25
CA ASN A 107 -16.15 12.66 26.22
C ASN A 107 -15.40 11.37 25.84
N ARG A 108 -14.20 11.17 26.41
CA ARG A 108 -13.32 10.04 26.10
C ARG A 108 -13.97 8.67 26.34
N VAL A 109 -14.81 8.54 27.36
CA VAL A 109 -15.48 7.27 27.68
C VAL A 109 -16.43 6.90 26.55
N LYS A 110 -17.30 7.83 26.14
CA LYS A 110 -18.23 7.64 25.03
C LYS A 110 -17.51 7.43 23.68
N LYS A 111 -16.36 8.08 23.45
CA LYS A 111 -15.53 7.79 22.26
C LYS A 111 -15.04 6.34 22.22
N ASN A 112 -14.63 5.78 23.37
CA ASN A 112 -14.22 4.37 23.44
C ASN A 112 -15.40 3.43 23.17
N GLU A 113 -16.57 3.71 23.75
CA GLU A 113 -17.80 2.92 23.50
C GLU A 113 -18.18 2.94 22.02
N LYS A 114 -18.16 4.11 21.40
CA LYS A 114 -18.44 4.27 19.97
C LYS A 114 -17.44 3.56 19.08
N LEU A 115 -16.14 3.68 19.39
CA LEU A 115 -15.07 2.99 18.68
C LEU A 115 -15.28 1.46 18.72
N ARG A 116 -15.56 0.89 19.90
CA ARG A 116 -15.84 -0.54 20.04
C ARG A 116 -17.07 -0.95 19.23
N SER A 117 -18.16 -0.20 19.34
CA SER A 117 -19.38 -0.45 18.58
C SER A 117 -19.15 -0.44 17.07
N LEU A 118 -18.33 0.47 16.56
CA LEU A 118 -18.01 0.54 15.12
C LEU A 118 -17.03 -0.55 14.66
N LEU A 119 -16.19 -1.08 15.55
CA LEU A 119 -15.31 -2.21 15.23
C LEU A 119 -16.08 -3.55 15.20
N GLU A 120 -17.15 -3.65 15.99
CA GLU A 120 -18.06 -4.80 16.00
C GLU A 120 -19.09 -4.75 14.87
N ASP A 121 -19.36 -3.57 14.33
CA ASP A 121 -20.31 -3.33 13.24
C ASP A 121 -19.72 -3.74 11.88
N THR A 122 -20.39 -4.69 11.22
CA THR A 122 -20.00 -5.22 9.91
C THR A 122 -20.66 -4.53 8.73
N GLU A 123 -21.57 -3.58 8.96
CA GLU A 123 -22.37 -2.93 7.92
C GLU A 123 -21.91 -1.50 7.64
N THR A 124 -21.47 -0.75 8.66
CA THR A 124 -21.11 0.67 8.50
C THR A 124 -19.87 0.88 7.61
N PHE A 125 -18.90 -0.04 7.66
CA PHE A 125 -17.72 -0.03 6.81
C PHE A 125 -17.71 -1.29 5.95
N ASN A 126 -17.21 -1.21 4.71
CA ASN A 126 -17.04 -2.37 3.82
C ASN A 126 -15.92 -3.33 4.28
N THR A 127 -15.70 -3.45 5.59
CA THR A 127 -14.69 -4.30 6.22
C THR A 127 -15.19 -4.72 7.59
N ASN A 128 -15.21 -6.03 7.82
CA ASN A 128 -15.43 -6.59 9.14
C ASN A 128 -14.10 -6.54 9.92
N PHE A 129 -13.98 -5.60 10.86
CA PHE A 129 -12.77 -5.45 11.69
C PHE A 129 -12.61 -6.56 12.74
N ALA A 130 -13.70 -7.25 13.10
CA ALA A 130 -13.69 -8.34 14.07
C ALA A 130 -13.27 -9.69 13.45
N CYS A 131 -13.54 -9.90 12.16
CA CYS A 131 -13.22 -11.14 11.46
C CYS A 131 -12.98 -10.89 9.97
N PHE A 132 -11.73 -10.99 9.55
CA PHE A 132 -11.29 -10.87 8.16
C PHE A 132 -10.23 -11.93 7.86
N GLU A 133 -10.06 -12.27 6.58
CA GLU A 133 -8.99 -13.17 6.14
C GLU A 133 -7.63 -12.65 6.63
N PRO A 134 -6.68 -13.53 7.04
CA PRO A 134 -5.36 -13.11 7.49
C PRO A 134 -4.72 -12.11 6.54
N LEU A 135 -4.15 -11.07 7.12
CA LEU A 135 -3.54 -9.96 6.41
C LEU A 135 -2.27 -9.57 7.17
N PRO A 136 -1.08 -9.60 6.52
CA PRO A 136 0.17 -9.16 7.15
C PRO A 136 0.05 -7.72 7.61
N LEU A 137 0.71 -7.37 8.70
CA LEU A 137 0.69 -6.01 9.18
C LEU A 137 1.55 -5.12 8.27
N PRO A 138 1.09 -3.92 7.88
CA PRO A 138 1.91 -2.98 7.11
C PRO A 138 3.28 -2.69 7.73
N LEU A 139 3.37 -2.67 9.06
CA LEU A 139 4.60 -2.37 9.80
C LEU A 139 5.46 -3.60 10.08
N ASP A 140 4.88 -4.79 10.02
CA ASP A 140 5.54 -6.07 10.30
C ASP A 140 4.98 -7.14 9.34
N PRO A 141 5.58 -7.27 8.14
CA PRO A 141 5.03 -8.10 7.07
C PRO A 141 5.43 -9.59 7.16
N ASP A 142 6.26 -9.99 8.14
CA ASP A 142 6.79 -11.35 8.31
C ASP A 142 5.91 -12.24 9.22
#